data_AF-A0AAU7C6X5-F1
#
_entry.id   AF-A0AAU7C6X5-F1
#
_cell.length_a   1.000
_cell.length_b   1.000
_cell.length_c   1.000
_cell.angle_alpha   90.00
_cell.angle_beta   90.00
_cell.angle_gamma   90.00
#
_symmetry.space_group_name_H-M   'P 1'
#
loop_
_entity.id
_entity.type
_entity.pdbx_description
1 polymer ?
#
loop_
_entity_poly.entity_id
_entity_poly.type
_entity_poly.pdbx_seq_one_letter_code
_entity_poly.pdbx_strand_id
1 'polypeptide(L)'
;MMRELTRNLVLILMASLWLAFPLHRAVARPSYYESIELITLDSDVVVCGVITEIRPVESPGPPASSSGFPVVQREPRSNDWFEIKIHVTETLKGPKAQEMVLHFHNLPPRSKTWKEGRTELLFSLRSEAGHQPTSYTPPILRPRSEESVIELDGSAQGVTTMDFQWLTSREDILTAARRGASVRLAGGKSPVRLRLEPPPSSAFMTTLKAMPFSGYRWVLVRVPVDARLEELGGKWAKSTSEEYRCLAPQALGQFKSDKNIALLKTLLLDDFRMLQVNERGQRTDYYLVRARARAALKKWGVAIDQPVIEE
;
A
#
# COMPACT_ATOMS: atom_id res chain seq x y z
N MET A 1 50.97 -34.52 -3.39
CA MET A 1 49.90 -35.12 -4.22
C MET A 1 48.60 -35.38 -3.47
N MET A 2 48.56 -36.17 -2.37
CA MET A 2 47.27 -36.45 -1.67
C MET A 2 46.57 -35.24 -1.02
N ARG A 3 47.30 -34.17 -0.66
CA ARG A 3 46.72 -32.95 -0.05
C ARG A 3 46.05 -31.99 -1.05
N GLU A 4 46.35 -32.09 -2.34
CA GLU A 4 45.72 -31.25 -3.38
C GLU A 4 44.41 -31.88 -3.89
N LEU A 5 44.32 -33.21 -3.90
CA LEU A 5 43.11 -33.94 -4.29
C LEU A 5 41.94 -33.70 -3.32
N THR A 6 42.21 -33.61 -2.01
CA THR A 6 41.16 -33.35 -1.01
C THR A 6 40.63 -31.91 -1.06
N ARG A 7 41.45 -30.94 -1.48
CA ARG A 7 41.03 -29.53 -1.56
C ARG A 7 40.15 -29.25 -2.77
N ASN A 8 40.39 -29.93 -3.90
CA ASN A 8 39.54 -29.82 -5.10
C ASN A 8 38.21 -30.58 -4.93
N LEU A 9 38.19 -31.69 -4.18
CA LEU A 9 36.95 -32.45 -3.92
C LEU A 9 35.95 -31.67 -3.06
N VAL A 10 36.43 -30.90 -2.06
CA VAL A 10 35.59 -30.06 -1.19
C VAL A 10 34.99 -28.88 -1.96
N LEU A 11 35.74 -28.28 -2.89
CA LEU A 11 35.24 -27.20 -3.76
C LEU A 11 34.18 -27.69 -4.75
N ILE A 12 34.35 -28.89 -5.30
CA ILE A 12 33.37 -29.50 -6.21
C ILE A 12 32.09 -29.90 -5.44
N LEU A 13 32.22 -30.46 -4.24
CA LEU A 13 31.08 -30.80 -3.38
C LEU A 13 30.29 -29.56 -2.95
N MET A 14 30.97 -28.46 -2.60
CA MET A 14 30.33 -27.18 -2.26
C MET A 14 29.63 -26.52 -3.46
N ALA A 15 30.20 -26.62 -4.67
CA ALA A 15 29.56 -26.13 -5.90
C ALA A 15 28.33 -26.97 -6.29
N SER A 16 28.37 -28.30 -6.08
CA SER A 16 27.23 -29.18 -6.33
C SER A 16 26.10 -29.02 -5.30
N LEU A 17 26.42 -28.66 -4.05
CA LEU A 17 25.39 -28.37 -3.03
C LEU A 17 24.58 -27.11 -3.35
N TRP A 18 25.18 -26.13 -4.05
CA TRP A 18 24.48 -24.91 -4.51
C TRP A 18 23.56 -25.15 -5.72
N LEU A 19 23.83 -26.18 -6.52
CA LEU A 19 22.99 -26.55 -7.68
C LEU A 19 21.84 -27.51 -7.31
N ALA A 20 21.93 -28.17 -6.15
CA ALA A 20 20.94 -29.15 -5.69
C ALA A 20 19.85 -28.56 -4.76
N PHE A 21 19.98 -27.31 -4.31
CA PHE A 21 18.82 -26.60 -3.81
C PHE A 21 18.00 -26.17 -5.02
N PRO A 22 16.78 -26.70 -5.24
CA PRO A 22 15.83 -25.94 -6.03
C PRO A 22 15.73 -24.61 -5.30
N LEU A 23 16.34 -23.57 -5.86
CA LEU A 23 15.87 -22.22 -5.69
C LEU A 23 14.42 -22.29 -6.17
N HIS A 24 13.53 -22.69 -5.25
CA HIS A 24 12.16 -22.27 -5.29
C HIS A 24 12.30 -20.77 -5.48
N ARG A 25 12.12 -20.33 -6.74
CA ARG A 25 11.90 -18.93 -7.06
C ARG A 25 10.61 -18.62 -6.33
N ALA A 26 10.72 -18.37 -5.03
CA ALA A 26 9.67 -17.83 -4.22
C ALA A 26 9.33 -16.55 -4.98
N VAL A 27 8.19 -16.60 -5.68
CA VAL A 27 7.71 -15.47 -6.46
C VAL A 27 7.66 -14.34 -5.47
N ALA A 28 8.58 -13.38 -5.61
CA ALA A 28 8.73 -12.31 -4.65
C ALA A 28 7.36 -11.63 -4.55
N ARG A 29 6.73 -11.71 -3.37
CA ARG A 29 5.43 -11.07 -3.18
C ARG A 29 5.68 -9.57 -3.30
N PRO A 30 4.89 -8.84 -4.12
CA PRO A 30 5.06 -7.40 -4.19
C PRO A 30 4.75 -6.78 -2.83
N SER A 31 5.58 -5.82 -2.43
CA SER A 31 5.30 -4.96 -1.28
C SER A 31 4.20 -3.98 -1.68
N TYR A 32 3.11 -3.96 -0.91
CA TYR A 32 2.00 -3.05 -1.14
C TYR A 32 2.09 -1.88 -0.17
N TYR A 33 1.89 -0.68 -0.69
CA TYR A 33 1.69 0.53 0.09
C TYR A 33 0.31 1.10 -0.26
N GLU A 34 -0.30 1.82 0.66
CA GLU A 34 -1.54 2.57 0.40
C GLU A 34 -1.24 4.07 0.44
N SER A 35 -1.75 4.81 -0.55
CA SER A 35 -1.65 6.27 -0.52
C SER A 35 -2.42 6.81 0.70
N ILE A 36 -1.93 7.86 1.33
CA ILE A 36 -2.63 8.50 2.46
C ILE A 36 -4.06 8.92 2.10
N GLU A 37 -4.30 9.33 0.85
CA GLU A 37 -5.64 9.65 0.37
C GLU A 37 -6.57 8.44 0.37
N LEU A 38 -6.07 7.24 0.07
CA LEU A 38 -6.85 6.00 0.15
C LEU A 38 -7.12 5.62 1.60
N ILE A 39 -6.10 5.67 2.45
CA ILE A 39 -6.20 5.30 3.87
C ILE A 39 -7.28 6.14 4.57
N THR A 40 -7.24 7.45 4.37
CA THR A 40 -8.19 8.38 4.98
C THR A 40 -9.57 8.36 4.34
N LEU A 41 -9.67 8.12 3.02
CA LEU A 41 -10.95 7.93 2.33
C LEU A 41 -11.69 6.68 2.83
N ASP A 42 -10.99 5.55 2.97
CA ASP A 42 -11.54 4.25 3.38
C ASP A 42 -11.83 4.15 4.88
N SER A 43 -11.46 5.17 5.66
CA SER A 43 -11.66 5.21 7.12
C SER A 43 -13.00 5.85 7.49
N ASP A 44 -13.65 5.37 8.56
CA ASP A 44 -14.87 5.96 9.10
C ASP A 44 -14.55 7.16 10.00
N VAL A 45 -13.43 7.09 10.72
CA VAL A 45 -12.93 8.15 11.59
C VAL A 45 -11.46 8.41 11.28
N VAL A 46 -11.09 9.69 11.20
CA VAL A 46 -9.70 10.12 11.02
C VAL A 46 -9.43 11.22 12.04
N VAL A 47 -8.49 10.98 12.96
CA VAL A 47 -8.18 11.87 14.08
C VAL A 47 -6.68 12.00 14.29
N CYS A 48 -6.26 13.17 14.76
CA CYS A 48 -4.94 13.39 15.34
C CYS A 48 -5.04 13.25 16.86
N GLY A 49 -4.04 12.66 17.49
CA GLY A 49 -4.03 12.56 18.94
C GLY A 49 -2.78 11.94 19.51
N VAL A 50 -2.72 11.89 20.83
CA VAL A 50 -1.61 11.27 21.58
C VAL A 50 -2.15 10.10 22.39
N ILE A 51 -1.38 9.02 22.48
CA ILE A 51 -1.74 7.88 23.32
C ILE A 51 -1.57 8.29 24.80
N THR A 52 -2.64 8.20 25.57
CA THR A 52 -2.62 8.47 27.01
C THR A 52 -2.56 7.18 27.82
N GLU A 53 -3.09 6.09 27.29
CA GLU A 53 -3.18 4.82 28.00
C GLU A 53 -3.13 3.62 27.06
N ILE A 54 -2.51 2.54 27.52
CA ILE A 54 -2.47 1.23 26.85
C ILE A 54 -2.75 0.20 27.94
N ARG A 55 -3.79 -0.62 27.76
CA ARG A 55 -4.15 -1.71 28.67
C ARG A 55 -4.31 -3.01 27.88
N PRO A 56 -3.75 -4.14 28.35
CA PRO A 56 -4.17 -5.43 27.82
C PRO A 56 -5.64 -5.64 28.16
N VAL A 57 -6.39 -6.20 27.23
CA VAL A 57 -7.78 -6.59 27.42
C VAL A 57 -7.81 -8.10 27.41
N GLU A 58 -8.47 -8.69 28.40
CA GLU A 58 -8.73 -10.13 28.35
C GLU A 58 -9.45 -10.44 27.05
N SER A 59 -8.79 -11.23 26.21
CA SER A 59 -9.41 -11.71 24.98
C SER A 59 -10.72 -12.39 25.39
N PRO A 60 -11.88 -11.99 24.85
CA PRO A 60 -13.08 -12.76 25.07
C PRO A 60 -12.74 -14.16 24.58
N GLY A 61 -12.70 -15.10 25.53
CA GLY A 61 -12.23 -16.45 25.24
C GLY A 61 -12.94 -16.97 23.98
N PRO A 62 -12.29 -17.85 23.19
CA PRO A 62 -12.98 -18.46 22.06
C PRO A 62 -14.35 -18.95 22.54
N PRO A 63 -15.43 -18.73 21.76
CA PRO A 63 -16.76 -19.18 22.16
C PRO A 63 -16.63 -20.64 22.59
N ALA A 64 -17.08 -20.93 23.82
CA ALA A 64 -16.83 -22.20 24.49
C ALA A 64 -16.97 -23.35 23.48
N SER A 65 -15.86 -24.00 23.13
CA SER A 65 -15.92 -25.04 22.12
C SER A 65 -16.80 -26.16 22.66
N SER A 66 -17.89 -26.48 21.97
CA SER A 66 -18.82 -27.54 22.33
C SER A 66 -18.18 -28.93 22.35
N SER A 67 -16.96 -29.07 21.84
CA SER A 67 -16.15 -30.26 22.00
C SER A 67 -15.54 -30.26 23.41
N GLY A 68 -16.07 -31.09 24.31
CA GLY A 68 -15.66 -31.24 25.73
C GLY A 68 -14.22 -31.75 25.95
N PHE A 69 -13.26 -31.28 25.18
CA PHE A 69 -11.84 -31.51 25.41
C PHE A 69 -11.33 -30.50 26.44
N PRO A 70 -10.57 -30.95 27.46
CA PRO A 70 -9.96 -30.06 28.44
C PRO A 70 -9.03 -29.06 27.75
N VAL A 71 -9.27 -27.78 28.00
CA VAL A 71 -8.42 -26.69 27.51
C VAL A 71 -7.08 -26.78 28.24
N VAL A 72 -6.06 -27.31 27.56
CA VAL A 72 -4.68 -27.21 28.02
C VAL A 72 -4.34 -25.72 28.11
N GLN A 73 -3.96 -25.24 29.30
CA GLN A 73 -3.45 -23.88 29.51
C GLN A 73 -2.25 -23.68 28.56
N ARG A 74 -2.49 -22.99 27.44
CA ARG A 74 -1.44 -22.56 26.53
C ARG A 74 -0.85 -21.27 27.08
N GLU A 75 0.48 -21.17 27.04
CA GLU A 75 1.18 -19.90 27.25
C GLU A 75 0.50 -18.78 26.44
N PRO A 76 0.46 -17.54 26.96
CA PRO A 76 -0.18 -16.40 26.30
C PRO A 76 0.34 -16.30 24.87
N ARG A 77 -0.55 -16.60 23.92
CA ARG A 77 -0.25 -16.50 22.50
C ARG A 77 -0.24 -15.04 22.11
N SER A 78 0.47 -14.71 21.04
CA SER A 78 0.52 -13.41 20.33
C SER A 78 -0.84 -12.92 19.75
N ASN A 79 -1.92 -13.11 20.50
CA ASN A 79 -3.31 -12.75 20.17
C ASN A 79 -3.90 -11.90 21.31
N ASP A 80 -3.05 -11.10 21.96
CA ASP A 80 -3.51 -10.20 23.00
C ASP A 80 -4.19 -8.99 22.37
N TRP A 81 -5.38 -8.70 22.86
CA TRP A 81 -6.10 -7.48 22.54
C TRP A 81 -5.59 -6.36 23.45
N PHE A 82 -5.46 -5.17 22.89
CA PHE A 82 -5.07 -3.99 23.63
C PHE A 82 -6.11 -2.90 23.45
N GLU A 83 -6.49 -2.28 24.56
CA GLU A 83 -7.24 -1.04 24.59
C GLU A 83 -6.27 0.12 24.64
N ILE A 84 -6.40 1.05 23.70
CA ILE A 84 -5.59 2.25 23.62
C ILE A 84 -6.51 3.46 23.79
N LYS A 85 -6.31 4.21 24.88
CA LYS A 85 -6.97 5.51 25.06
C LYS A 85 -6.11 6.59 24.43
N ILE A 86 -6.72 7.44 23.62
CA ILE A 86 -6.08 8.59 23.01
C ILE A 86 -6.77 9.88 23.45
N HIS A 87 -5.98 10.93 23.63
CA HIS A 87 -6.46 12.30 23.69
C HIS A 87 -6.44 12.89 22.28
N VAL A 88 -7.60 13.31 21.78
CA VAL A 88 -7.78 13.78 20.41
C VAL A 88 -7.48 15.27 20.33
N THR A 89 -6.51 15.63 19.51
CA THR A 89 -6.12 17.03 19.25
C THR A 89 -6.88 17.62 18.07
N GLU A 90 -7.19 16.82 17.05
CA GLU A 90 -7.92 17.24 15.85
C GLU A 90 -8.78 16.10 15.30
N THR A 91 -9.96 16.40 14.78
CA THR A 91 -10.81 15.43 14.04
C THR A 91 -10.90 15.86 12.58
N LEU A 92 -10.37 15.05 11.67
CA LEU A 92 -10.43 15.28 10.23
C LEU A 92 -11.67 14.65 9.58
N LYS A 93 -12.13 13.52 10.13
CA LYS A 93 -13.32 12.78 9.67
C LYS A 93 -13.99 12.08 10.84
N GLY A 94 -15.32 12.02 10.83
CA GLY A 94 -16.13 11.38 11.87
C GLY A 94 -16.60 12.35 12.97
N PRO A 95 -17.22 11.83 14.04
CA PRO A 95 -17.71 12.65 15.15
C PRO A 95 -16.54 13.26 15.92
N LYS A 96 -16.71 14.53 16.34
CA LYS A 96 -15.73 15.20 17.22
C LYS A 96 -15.74 14.54 18.60
N ALA A 97 -14.56 14.28 19.14
CA ALA A 97 -14.36 13.76 20.49
C ALA A 97 -13.10 14.40 21.10
N GLN A 98 -13.04 14.50 22.42
CA GLN A 98 -11.83 14.92 23.15
C GLN A 98 -10.95 13.71 23.53
N GLU A 99 -11.58 12.56 23.69
CA GLU A 99 -10.93 11.29 24.01
C GLU A 99 -11.57 10.18 23.17
N MET A 100 -10.77 9.19 22.80
CA MET A 100 -11.26 8.00 22.12
C MET A 100 -10.58 6.76 22.65
N VAL A 101 -11.32 5.65 22.61
CA VAL A 101 -10.84 4.31 22.96
C VAL A 101 -10.78 3.48 21.69
N LEU A 102 -9.60 2.94 21.41
CA LEU A 102 -9.29 2.14 20.23
C LEU A 102 -8.93 0.73 20.68
N HIS A 103 -9.18 -0.27 19.84
CA HIS A 103 -8.71 -1.62 20.12
C HIS A 103 -7.79 -2.13 19.01
N PHE A 104 -6.67 -2.71 19.42
CA PHE A 104 -5.67 -3.28 18.54
C PHE A 104 -5.56 -4.77 18.78
N HIS A 105 -5.54 -5.54 17.70
CA HIS A 105 -5.07 -6.91 17.73
C HIS A 105 -3.55 -6.87 17.54
N ASN A 106 -2.81 -7.22 18.59
CA ASN A 106 -1.38 -6.91 18.72
C ASN A 106 -1.09 -5.42 18.79
N LEU A 107 -0.31 -5.07 19.80
CA LEU A 107 0.13 -3.71 20.01
C LEU A 107 1.21 -3.34 18.97
N PRO A 108 1.11 -2.20 18.26
CA PRO A 108 2.17 -1.77 17.35
C PRO A 108 3.51 -1.70 18.09
N PRO A 109 4.63 -2.16 17.49
CA PRO A 109 5.91 -2.29 18.20
C PRO A 109 6.39 -1.00 18.89
N ARG A 110 6.03 0.17 18.34
CA ARG A 110 6.46 1.49 18.82
C ARG A 110 5.46 2.19 19.75
N SER A 111 4.30 1.60 19.99
CA SER A 111 3.22 2.19 20.81
C SER A 111 3.62 2.66 22.21
N LYS A 112 4.49 1.91 22.92
CA LYS A 112 4.99 2.31 24.24
C LYS A 112 5.83 3.58 24.14
N THR A 113 6.74 3.62 23.17
CA THR A 113 7.57 4.81 22.88
C THR A 113 6.70 5.99 22.46
N TRP A 114 5.67 5.78 21.63
CA TRP A 114 4.72 6.84 21.26
C TRP A 114 3.99 7.42 22.47
N LYS A 115 3.53 6.56 23.39
CA LYS A 115 2.88 6.98 24.63
C LYS A 115 3.83 7.78 25.53
N GLU A 116 5.02 7.26 25.80
CA GLU A 116 6.02 7.88 26.67
C GLU A 116 6.51 9.22 26.12
N GLY A 117 6.78 9.29 24.81
CA GLY A 117 7.19 10.51 24.11
C GLY A 117 6.05 11.50 23.86
N ARG A 118 4.80 11.12 24.15
CA ARG A 118 3.59 11.87 23.77
C ARG A 118 3.59 12.24 22.28
N THR A 119 4.06 11.33 21.43
CA THR A 119 4.12 11.53 19.98
C THR A 119 2.71 11.77 19.45
N GLU A 120 2.56 12.85 18.67
CA GLU A 120 1.30 13.11 17.96
C GLU A 120 1.20 12.15 16.77
N LEU A 121 0.05 11.47 16.68
CA LEU A 121 -0.23 10.45 15.68
C LEU A 121 -1.49 10.81 14.90
N LEU A 122 -1.51 10.49 13.61
CA LEU A 122 -2.71 10.45 12.78
C LEU A 122 -3.25 9.01 12.75
N PHE A 123 -4.45 8.82 13.27
CA PHE A 123 -5.17 7.55 13.28
C PHE A 123 -6.23 7.54 12.19
N SER A 124 -6.19 6.54 11.33
CA SER A 124 -7.20 6.27 10.29
C SER A 124 -7.93 4.96 10.62
N LEU A 125 -9.18 5.09 11.08
CA LEU A 125 -9.91 4.05 11.79
C LEU A 125 -11.15 3.61 11.02
N ARG A 126 -11.45 2.31 11.03
CA ARG A 126 -12.71 1.74 10.55
C ARG A 126 -13.53 1.16 11.69
N SER A 127 -14.84 1.25 11.56
CA SER A 127 -15.80 0.52 12.37
C SER A 127 -15.99 -0.87 11.75
N GLU A 128 -15.59 -1.92 12.45
CA GLU A 128 -15.85 -3.28 12.00
C GLU A 128 -17.21 -3.76 12.55
N ALA A 129 -18.24 -3.74 11.72
CA ALA A 129 -19.58 -4.20 12.14
C ALA A 129 -19.75 -5.74 12.18
N GLY A 130 -18.75 -6.55 11.81
CA GLY A 130 -18.97 -7.97 11.47
C GLY A 130 -18.14 -9.04 12.19
N HIS A 131 -17.01 -8.70 12.82
CA HIS A 131 -16.12 -9.69 13.46
C HIS A 131 -15.94 -9.43 14.96
N GLN A 132 -16.88 -8.72 15.57
CA GLN A 132 -16.80 -8.41 16.99
C GLN A 132 -17.37 -9.56 17.83
N PRO A 133 -16.70 -9.90 18.94
CA PRO A 133 -17.36 -10.54 20.08
C PRO A 133 -18.54 -9.65 20.48
N THR A 134 -19.75 -10.22 20.55
CA THR A 134 -21.02 -9.50 20.83
C THR A 134 -21.05 -8.71 22.14
N SER A 135 -20.00 -8.82 22.96
CA SER A 135 -19.87 -8.17 24.26
C SER A 135 -19.40 -6.71 24.20
N TYR A 136 -18.84 -6.23 23.07
CA TYR A 136 -18.36 -4.85 22.97
C TYR A 136 -19.44 -3.93 22.40
N THR A 137 -20.06 -3.15 23.29
CA THR A 137 -20.89 -1.99 22.94
C THR A 137 -20.27 -0.77 23.61
N PRO A 138 -19.84 0.28 22.89
CA PRO A 138 -20.09 0.62 21.47
C PRO A 138 -19.18 -0.10 20.45
N PRO A 139 -19.43 0.05 19.13
CA PRO A 139 -18.63 -0.58 18.07
C PRO A 139 -17.16 -0.21 18.18
N ILE A 140 -16.29 -1.22 18.19
CA ILE A 140 -14.84 -1.06 18.20
C ILE A 140 -14.34 -0.32 16.95
N LEU A 141 -13.57 0.73 17.17
CA LEU A 141 -12.76 1.39 16.14
C LEU A 141 -11.38 0.75 16.06
N ARG A 142 -10.97 0.38 14.85
CA ARG A 142 -9.69 -0.27 14.59
C ARG A 142 -8.92 0.43 13.49
N PRO A 143 -7.60 0.61 13.62
CA PRO A 143 -6.75 0.85 12.47
C PRO A 143 -6.80 -0.37 11.56
N ARG A 144 -6.75 -0.12 10.25
CA ARG A 144 -6.84 -1.16 9.23
C ARG A 144 -5.56 -1.98 9.11
N SER A 145 -4.44 -1.33 9.38
CA SER A 145 -3.07 -1.87 9.34
C SER A 145 -2.17 -0.98 10.19
N GLU A 146 -0.94 -1.41 10.44
CA GLU A 146 0.05 -0.55 11.08
C GLU A 146 0.28 0.75 10.29
N GLU A 147 0.14 0.72 8.95
CA GLU A 147 0.25 1.89 8.07
C GLU A 147 -0.86 2.94 8.28
N SER A 148 -1.93 2.60 8.99
CA SER A 148 -3.03 3.52 9.31
C SER A 148 -2.83 4.31 10.62
N VAL A 149 -1.68 4.11 11.28
CA VAL A 149 -1.19 4.93 12.39
C VAL A 149 0.10 5.60 11.94
N ILE A 150 0.05 6.92 11.75
CA ILE A 150 1.14 7.69 11.14
C ILE A 150 1.69 8.67 12.16
N GLU A 151 3.01 8.71 12.34
CA GLU A 151 3.68 9.69 13.19
C GLU A 151 3.71 11.07 12.53
N LEU A 152 3.32 12.10 13.28
CA LEU A 152 3.26 13.48 12.78
C LEU A 152 4.46 14.33 13.20
N ASP A 153 5.34 13.83 14.05
CA ASP A 153 6.50 14.56 14.60
C ASP A 153 7.72 14.59 13.67
N GLY A 154 7.58 14.15 12.42
CA GLY A 154 8.67 14.15 11.44
C GLY A 154 9.66 13.01 11.62
N SER A 155 9.28 11.95 12.33
CA SER A 155 10.07 10.72 12.38
C SER A 155 10.27 10.11 10.99
N ALA A 156 11.21 9.16 10.88
CA ALA A 156 11.62 8.54 9.61
C ALA A 156 10.49 7.79 8.85
N GLN A 157 9.31 7.63 9.45
CA GLN A 157 8.18 6.97 8.82
C GLN A 157 7.35 7.97 8.00
N GLY A 158 7.80 8.23 6.77
CA GLY A 158 7.00 9.00 5.83
C GLY A 158 5.82 8.19 5.25
N VAL A 159 4.99 8.89 4.50
CA VAL A 159 3.80 8.33 3.84
C VAL A 159 3.79 8.70 2.37
N THR A 160 3.21 7.83 1.55
CA THR A 160 3.13 8.04 0.10
C THR A 160 1.78 8.65 -0.30
N THR A 161 1.78 9.52 -1.30
CA THR A 161 0.57 10.10 -1.90
C THR A 161 0.18 9.37 -3.19
N MET A 162 -1.00 9.69 -3.73
CA MET A 162 -1.46 9.17 -5.03
C MET A 162 -0.54 9.52 -6.22
N ASP A 163 0.23 10.61 -6.11
CA ASP A 163 1.22 11.06 -7.09
C ASP A 163 2.66 10.71 -6.70
N PHE A 164 2.83 9.75 -5.78
CA PHE A 164 4.11 9.17 -5.38
C PHE A 164 5.10 10.18 -4.76
N GLN A 165 4.58 11.22 -4.11
CA GLN A 165 5.37 12.03 -3.18
C GLN A 165 5.59 11.26 -1.88
N TRP A 166 6.71 11.56 -1.21
CA TRP A 166 7.00 11.05 0.12
C TRP A 166 6.88 12.18 1.13
N LEU A 167 5.85 12.14 1.96
CA LEU A 167 5.57 13.18 2.94
C LEU A 167 6.12 12.77 4.30
N THR A 168 6.90 13.66 4.90
CA THR A 168 7.43 13.50 6.26
C THR A 168 7.05 14.66 7.17
N SER A 169 6.65 15.81 6.62
CA SER A 169 6.25 16.96 7.42
C SER A 169 4.82 16.79 7.94
N ARG A 170 4.59 17.23 9.18
CA ARG A 170 3.26 17.26 9.80
C ARG A 170 2.21 17.89 8.88
N GLU A 171 2.48 19.10 8.40
CA GLU A 171 1.51 19.89 7.65
C GLU A 171 1.18 19.29 6.29
N ASP A 172 2.17 18.72 5.60
CA ASP A 172 1.93 18.06 4.31
C ASP A 172 1.11 16.78 4.49
N ILE A 173 1.44 15.98 5.52
CA ILE A 173 0.68 14.77 5.88
C ILE A 173 -0.77 15.13 6.19
N LEU A 174 -1.00 16.12 7.05
CA LEU A 174 -2.37 16.53 7.41
C LEU A 174 -3.12 17.15 6.23
N THR A 175 -2.44 17.89 5.37
CA THR A 175 -3.04 18.42 4.14
C THR A 175 -3.51 17.29 3.23
N ALA A 176 -2.66 16.29 2.98
CA ALA A 176 -3.03 15.13 2.16
C ALA A 176 -4.15 14.28 2.82
N ALA A 177 -4.08 14.09 4.13
CA ALA A 177 -5.09 13.39 4.91
C ALA A 177 -6.46 14.07 4.82
N ARG A 178 -6.52 15.41 5.00
CA ARG A 178 -7.74 16.20 4.87
C ARG A 178 -8.34 16.08 3.47
N ARG A 179 -7.51 16.11 2.42
CA ARG A 179 -7.98 15.89 1.03
C ARG A 179 -8.67 14.53 0.89
N GLY A 180 -8.06 13.45 1.36
CA GLY A 180 -8.68 12.11 1.32
C GLY A 180 -9.95 12.00 2.18
N ALA A 181 -9.91 12.50 3.41
CA ALA A 181 -11.03 12.51 4.35
C ALA A 181 -12.25 13.30 3.84
N SER A 182 -12.04 14.35 3.04
CA SER A 182 -13.12 15.20 2.50
C SER A 182 -13.97 14.51 1.43
N VAL A 183 -13.48 13.43 0.80
CA VAL A 183 -14.19 12.74 -0.26
C VAL A 183 -15.28 11.85 0.34
N ARG A 184 -16.52 12.03 -0.13
CA ARG A 184 -17.69 11.23 0.28
C ARG A 184 -17.92 10.09 -0.69
N LEU A 185 -17.92 8.86 -0.19
CA LEU A 185 -18.27 7.67 -0.96
C LEU A 185 -19.79 7.54 -1.05
N ALA A 186 -20.30 7.31 -2.26
CA ALA A 186 -21.73 7.11 -2.47
C ALA A 186 -22.20 5.80 -1.82
N GLY A 187 -23.21 5.89 -0.95
CA GLY A 187 -23.92 4.73 -0.40
C GLY A 187 -23.10 3.82 0.52
N GLY A 188 -22.13 4.38 1.25
CA GLY A 188 -21.33 3.61 2.24
C GLY A 188 -20.44 2.52 1.64
N LYS A 189 -20.22 2.54 0.32
CA LYS A 189 -19.37 1.57 -0.37
C LYS A 189 -17.90 1.83 -0.06
N SER A 190 -17.10 0.77 0.03
CA SER A 190 -15.64 0.91 0.07
C SER A 190 -15.12 1.51 -1.24
N PRO A 191 -14.04 2.32 -1.21
CA PRO A 191 -13.50 2.95 -2.41
C PRO A 191 -12.97 1.89 -3.37
N VAL A 192 -13.19 2.10 -4.66
CA VAL A 192 -12.52 1.31 -5.70
C VAL A 192 -11.03 1.65 -5.67
N ARG A 193 -10.18 0.63 -5.76
CA ARG A 193 -8.72 0.77 -5.62
C ARG A 193 -8.03 0.40 -6.92
N LEU A 194 -7.10 1.24 -7.37
CA LEU A 194 -6.19 0.91 -8.46
C LEU A 194 -4.80 0.65 -7.88
N ARG A 195 -4.10 -0.35 -8.42
CA ARG A 195 -2.69 -0.63 -8.10
C ARG A 195 -1.83 0.00 -9.18
N LEU A 196 -0.90 0.86 -8.77
CA LEU A 196 0.06 1.50 -9.66
C LEU A 196 1.47 1.12 -9.23
N GLU A 197 2.32 0.86 -10.22
CA GLU A 197 3.77 0.79 -10.01
C GLU A 197 4.30 2.22 -10.01
N PRO A 198 4.86 2.72 -8.89
CA PRO A 198 5.39 4.07 -8.85
C PRO A 198 6.59 4.21 -9.81
N PRO A 199 6.74 5.36 -10.50
CA PRO A 199 7.89 5.61 -11.37
C PRO A 199 9.20 5.43 -10.60
N PRO A 200 10.22 4.73 -11.14
CA PRO A 200 11.53 4.61 -10.51
C PRO A 200 12.18 5.94 -10.12
N SER A 201 11.85 7.03 -10.84
CA SER A 201 12.28 8.41 -10.58
C SER A 201 11.43 9.17 -9.56
N SER A 202 10.32 8.61 -9.08
CA SER A 202 9.46 9.28 -8.09
C SER A 202 10.18 9.51 -6.75
N ALA A 203 9.75 10.55 -6.01
CA ALA A 203 10.27 10.85 -4.69
C ALA A 203 10.08 9.64 -3.74
N PHE A 204 8.91 9.00 -3.81
CA PHE A 204 8.65 7.76 -3.08
C PHE A 204 9.68 6.68 -3.39
N MET A 205 9.89 6.32 -4.66
CA MET A 205 10.87 5.26 -5.00
C MET A 205 12.30 5.63 -4.66
N THR A 206 12.66 6.91 -4.74
CA THR A 206 14.00 7.41 -4.41
C THR A 206 14.28 7.26 -2.91
N THR A 207 13.36 7.74 -2.07
CA THR A 207 13.47 7.60 -0.61
C THR A 207 13.47 6.14 -0.20
N LEU A 208 12.57 5.36 -0.81
CA LEU A 208 12.43 3.96 -0.55
C LEU A 208 13.77 3.25 -0.87
N LYS A 209 14.35 3.42 -2.06
CA LYS A 209 15.69 2.88 -2.44
C LYS A 209 16.82 3.19 -1.46
N ALA A 210 16.77 4.32 -0.74
CA ALA A 210 17.78 4.70 0.23
C ALA A 210 17.67 3.95 1.58
N MET A 211 16.58 3.23 1.84
CA MET A 211 16.38 2.50 3.09
C MET A 211 17.14 1.14 3.11
N PRO A 212 17.90 0.84 4.18
CA PRO A 212 18.76 -0.36 4.25
C PRO A 212 18.01 -1.72 4.28
N PHE A 213 16.70 -1.71 4.55
CA PHE A 213 15.75 -2.84 4.72
C PHE A 213 15.26 -3.68 3.54
N SER A 214 15.51 -3.23 2.34
CA SER A 214 14.30 -2.97 1.57
C SER A 214 13.83 -4.03 0.58
N GLY A 215 14.71 -4.97 0.20
CA GLY A 215 14.36 -6.11 -0.65
C GLY A 215 13.58 -5.76 -1.92
N TYR A 216 13.76 -4.55 -2.50
CA TYR A 216 12.91 -4.00 -3.56
C TYR A 216 12.98 -4.83 -4.83
N ARG A 217 12.03 -5.75 -4.99
CA ARG A 217 11.84 -6.40 -6.28
C ARG A 217 10.57 -5.94 -6.96
N TRP A 218 9.46 -5.76 -6.23
CA TRP A 218 8.22 -5.20 -6.79
C TRP A 218 7.44 -4.37 -5.75
N VAL A 219 7.27 -3.08 -6.00
CA VAL A 219 6.52 -2.15 -5.13
C VAL A 219 5.26 -1.70 -5.86
N LEU A 220 4.11 -1.79 -5.18
CA LEU A 220 2.83 -1.33 -5.71
C LEU A 220 2.18 -0.37 -4.73
N VAL A 221 1.70 0.77 -5.22
CA VAL A 221 0.90 1.72 -4.45
C VAL A 221 -0.57 1.55 -4.81
N ARG A 222 -1.42 1.39 -3.80
CA ARG A 222 -2.87 1.40 -3.95
C ARG A 222 -3.37 2.83 -3.80
N VAL A 223 -4.08 3.29 -4.81
CA VAL A 223 -4.68 4.64 -4.87
C VAL A 223 -6.20 4.53 -5.03
N PRO A 224 -6.98 5.51 -4.55
CA PRO A 224 -8.42 5.53 -4.77
C PRO A 224 -8.73 5.87 -6.24
N VAL A 225 -9.75 5.22 -6.79
CA VAL A 225 -10.29 5.54 -8.12
C VAL A 225 -11.37 6.62 -7.96
N ASP A 226 -10.92 7.88 -8.00
CA ASP A 226 -11.78 9.06 -7.94
C ASP A 226 -11.31 10.16 -8.91
N ALA A 227 -12.03 11.29 -8.96
CA ALA A 227 -11.75 12.39 -9.89
C ALA A 227 -10.32 12.95 -9.80
N ARG A 228 -9.63 12.81 -8.66
CA ARG A 228 -8.23 13.25 -8.51
C ARG A 228 -7.30 12.32 -9.27
N LEU A 229 -7.57 11.01 -9.28
CA LEU A 229 -6.83 10.06 -10.10
C LEU A 229 -7.03 10.33 -11.60
N GLU A 230 -8.24 10.72 -12.01
CA GLU A 230 -8.51 11.14 -13.40
C GLU A 230 -7.68 12.37 -13.78
N GLU A 231 -7.64 13.39 -12.91
CA GLU A 231 -6.83 14.58 -13.10
C GLU A 231 -5.34 14.26 -13.19
N LEU A 232 -4.82 13.41 -12.29
CA LEU A 232 -3.44 12.91 -12.32
C LEU A 232 -3.16 12.16 -13.62
N GLY A 233 -4.05 11.27 -14.06
CA GLY A 233 -3.93 10.59 -15.35
C GLY A 233 -3.82 11.56 -16.53
N GLY A 234 -4.59 12.65 -16.50
CA GLY A 234 -4.52 13.71 -17.50
C GLY A 234 -3.21 14.50 -17.47
N LYS A 235 -2.65 14.75 -16.29
CA LYS A 235 -1.32 15.37 -16.12
C LYS A 235 -0.21 14.43 -16.61
N TRP A 236 -0.26 13.16 -16.21
CA TRP A 236 0.70 12.14 -16.60
C TRP A 236 0.72 11.88 -18.11
N ALA A 237 -0.44 11.95 -18.79
CA ALA A 237 -0.52 11.82 -20.25
C ALA A 237 0.28 12.89 -21.00
N LYS A 238 0.53 14.04 -20.37
CA LYS A 238 1.25 15.19 -20.94
C LYS A 238 2.67 15.35 -20.36
N SER A 239 3.10 14.40 -19.55
CA SER A 239 4.39 14.45 -18.88
C SER A 239 5.54 14.27 -19.87
N THR A 240 6.62 15.03 -19.69
CA THR A 240 7.90 14.79 -20.39
C THR A 240 8.57 13.50 -19.92
N SER A 241 8.31 13.08 -18.67
CA SER A 241 8.78 11.80 -18.14
C SER A 241 7.95 10.63 -18.69
N GLU A 242 8.63 9.72 -19.36
CA GLU A 242 8.11 8.51 -20.00
C GLU A 242 7.51 7.53 -18.98
N GLU A 243 8.12 7.44 -17.79
CA GLU A 243 7.65 6.61 -16.69
C GLU A 243 6.23 7.01 -16.23
N TYR A 244 5.96 8.32 -16.15
CA TYR A 244 4.63 8.83 -15.83
C TYR A 244 3.65 8.64 -16.98
N ARG A 245 4.08 8.85 -18.24
CA ARG A 245 3.22 8.56 -19.41
C ARG A 245 2.76 7.10 -19.43
N CYS A 246 3.58 6.17 -18.95
CA CYS A 246 3.20 4.75 -18.78
C CYS A 246 2.07 4.50 -17.76
N LEU A 247 1.84 5.42 -16.82
CA LEU A 247 0.77 5.32 -15.82
C LEU A 247 -0.54 5.93 -16.31
N ALA A 248 -0.46 6.91 -17.20
CA ALA A 248 -1.61 7.64 -17.69
C ALA A 248 -2.73 6.73 -18.25
N PRO A 249 -2.45 5.72 -19.10
CA PRO A 249 -3.51 4.82 -19.57
C PRO A 249 -4.20 4.02 -18.48
N GLN A 250 -3.47 3.65 -17.42
CA GLN A 250 -4.03 2.87 -16.31
C GLN A 250 -5.00 3.70 -15.48
N ALA A 251 -4.63 4.96 -15.19
CA ALA A 251 -5.45 5.91 -14.47
C ALA A 251 -6.66 6.35 -15.30
N LEU A 252 -6.44 6.85 -16.52
CA LEU A 252 -7.50 7.31 -17.42
C LEU A 252 -8.46 6.17 -17.81
N GLY A 253 -7.96 4.94 -17.95
CA GLY A 253 -8.76 3.75 -18.26
C GLY A 253 -9.81 3.37 -17.22
N GLN A 254 -9.84 4.04 -16.05
CA GLN A 254 -10.91 3.89 -15.07
C GLN A 254 -12.10 4.85 -15.31
N PHE A 255 -11.94 5.90 -16.12
CA PHE A 255 -12.91 6.98 -16.29
C PHE A 255 -13.27 7.16 -17.77
N LYS A 256 -14.31 6.47 -18.24
CA LYS A 256 -14.76 6.60 -19.65
C LYS A 256 -15.41 7.98 -19.86
N SER A 257 -14.76 8.82 -20.67
CA SER A 257 -15.26 10.12 -21.12
C SER A 257 -14.67 10.46 -22.49
N ASP A 258 -15.31 11.31 -23.28
CA ASP A 258 -14.78 11.72 -24.60
C ASP A 258 -13.41 12.40 -24.48
N LYS A 259 -13.21 13.19 -23.42
CA LYS A 259 -11.92 13.81 -23.08
C LYS A 259 -10.83 12.76 -22.86
N ASN A 260 -11.10 11.72 -22.09
CA ASN A 260 -10.10 10.69 -21.79
C ASN A 260 -9.88 9.76 -22.99
N ILE A 261 -10.91 9.50 -23.79
CA ILE A 261 -10.77 8.79 -25.06
C ILE A 261 -9.82 9.55 -25.99
N ALA A 262 -9.96 10.88 -26.11
CA ALA A 262 -9.07 11.70 -26.91
C ALA A 262 -7.62 11.63 -26.41
N LEU A 263 -7.39 11.77 -25.10
CA LEU A 263 -6.06 11.65 -24.49
C LEU A 263 -5.43 10.27 -24.75
N LEU A 264 -6.19 9.19 -24.54
CA LEU A 264 -5.72 7.82 -24.78
C LEU A 264 -5.39 7.57 -26.26
N LYS A 265 -6.17 8.15 -27.19
CA LYS A 265 -5.86 8.08 -28.63
C LYS A 265 -4.54 8.78 -28.96
N THR A 266 -4.24 9.91 -28.35
CA THR A 266 -2.92 10.57 -28.50
C THR A 266 -1.79 9.67 -28.00
N LEU A 267 -1.98 8.95 -26.89
CA LEU A 267 -0.99 8.02 -26.35
C LEU A 267 -0.75 6.75 -27.22
N LEU A 268 -1.59 6.49 -28.23
CA LEU A 268 -1.31 5.44 -29.23
C LEU A 268 -0.14 5.80 -30.15
N LEU A 269 0.26 7.08 -30.18
CA LEU A 269 1.38 7.60 -30.98
C LEU A 269 2.64 7.85 -30.13
N ASP A 270 2.64 7.49 -28.85
CA ASP A 270 3.79 7.69 -27.95
C ASP A 270 5.04 6.97 -28.47
N ASP A 271 6.20 7.59 -28.40
CA ASP A 271 7.47 7.08 -28.94
C ASP A 271 8.33 6.34 -27.90
N PHE A 272 7.90 6.30 -26.63
CA PHE A 272 8.62 5.56 -25.60
C PHE A 272 8.62 4.06 -25.89
N ARG A 273 9.83 3.50 -25.92
CA ARG A 273 10.10 2.08 -26.14
C ARG A 273 10.94 1.50 -25.01
N MET A 274 10.59 0.29 -24.61
CA MET A 274 11.40 -0.53 -23.71
C MET A 274 12.03 -1.67 -24.49
N LEU A 275 13.33 -1.86 -24.36
CA LEU A 275 14.00 -3.00 -24.96
C LEU A 275 13.65 -4.28 -24.19
N GLN A 276 12.99 -5.22 -24.85
CA GLN A 276 12.82 -6.58 -24.33
C GLN A 276 13.85 -7.50 -24.99
N VAL A 277 14.46 -8.37 -24.17
CA VAL A 277 15.39 -9.39 -24.63
C VAL A 277 14.81 -10.75 -24.24
N ASN A 278 14.50 -11.58 -25.23
CA ASN A 278 13.97 -12.91 -24.96
C ASN A 278 15.09 -13.89 -24.52
N GLU A 279 14.72 -15.11 -24.17
CA GLU A 279 15.68 -16.15 -23.71
C GLU A 279 16.75 -16.51 -24.76
N ARG A 280 16.48 -16.21 -26.04
CA ARG A 280 17.42 -16.42 -27.16
C ARG A 280 18.29 -15.20 -27.45
N GLY A 281 18.19 -14.14 -26.64
CA GLY A 281 18.93 -12.90 -26.83
C GLY A 281 18.37 -11.99 -27.93
N GLN A 282 17.22 -12.31 -28.53
CA GLN A 282 16.60 -11.46 -29.54
C GLN A 282 16.01 -10.22 -28.87
N ARG A 283 16.26 -9.07 -29.50
CA ARG A 283 15.85 -7.74 -29.05
C ARG A 283 14.55 -7.35 -29.74
N THR A 284 13.60 -6.86 -28.97
CA THR A 284 12.32 -6.32 -29.46
C THR A 284 12.06 -4.99 -28.77
N ASP A 285 11.77 -3.95 -29.56
CA ASP A 285 11.34 -2.66 -29.03
C ASP A 285 9.86 -2.77 -28.66
N TYR A 286 9.54 -2.61 -27.37
CA TYR A 286 8.18 -2.72 -26.85
C TYR A 286 7.60 -1.36 -26.45
N TYR A 287 6.53 -0.94 -27.11
CA TYR A 287 5.87 0.35 -26.88
C TYR A 287 4.79 0.23 -25.78
N LEU A 288 5.23 0.23 -24.52
CA LEU A 288 4.37 -0.01 -23.35
C LEU A 288 3.19 0.96 -23.24
N VAL A 289 3.41 2.25 -23.52
CA VAL A 289 2.37 3.28 -23.46
C VAL A 289 1.26 2.97 -24.45
N ARG A 290 1.62 2.67 -25.71
CA ARG A 290 0.68 2.31 -26.78
C ARG A 290 -0.12 1.06 -26.42
N ALA A 291 0.56 0.02 -25.92
CA ALA A 291 -0.09 -1.22 -25.52
C ALA A 291 -1.15 -1.00 -24.42
N ARG A 292 -0.82 -0.22 -23.39
CA ARG A 292 -1.74 0.11 -22.29
C ARG A 292 -2.91 1.01 -22.75
N ALA A 293 -2.64 2.01 -23.58
CA ALA A 293 -3.67 2.88 -24.15
C ALA A 293 -4.67 2.11 -25.02
N ARG A 294 -4.16 1.22 -25.89
CA ARG A 294 -4.97 0.30 -26.69
C ARG A 294 -5.87 -0.58 -25.82
N ALA A 295 -5.32 -1.15 -24.74
CA ALA A 295 -6.08 -1.99 -23.83
C ALA A 295 -7.23 -1.24 -23.15
N ALA A 296 -6.99 0.00 -22.70
CA ALA A 296 -8.02 0.85 -22.10
C ALA A 296 -9.14 1.19 -23.10
N LEU A 297 -8.80 1.59 -24.32
CA LEU A 297 -9.78 1.92 -25.38
C LEU A 297 -10.59 0.68 -25.81
N LYS A 298 -9.93 -0.48 -25.94
CA LYS A 298 -10.60 -1.75 -26.26
C LYS A 298 -11.59 -2.17 -25.17
N LYS A 299 -11.23 -2.02 -23.89
CA LYS A 299 -12.13 -2.27 -22.74
C LYS A 299 -13.44 -1.48 -22.83
N TRP A 300 -13.40 -0.29 -23.45
CA TRP A 300 -14.57 0.58 -23.62
C TRP A 300 -15.33 0.41 -24.94
N GLY A 301 -14.87 -0.50 -25.82
CA GLY A 301 -15.47 -0.72 -27.13
C GLY A 301 -15.22 0.42 -28.13
N VAL A 302 -14.17 1.22 -27.95
CA VAL A 302 -13.82 2.30 -28.89
C VAL A 302 -13.09 1.71 -30.10
N ALA A 303 -13.58 1.98 -31.30
CA ALA A 303 -12.91 1.62 -32.54
C ALA A 303 -11.59 2.39 -32.68
N ILE A 304 -10.50 1.66 -32.90
CA ILE A 304 -9.14 2.18 -33.09
C ILE A 304 -8.41 1.32 -34.11
N ASP A 305 -7.54 1.96 -34.88
CA ASP A 305 -6.56 1.24 -35.70
C ASP A 305 -5.58 0.49 -34.78
N GLN A 306 -4.99 -0.59 -35.28
CA GLN A 306 -4.06 -1.39 -34.50
C GLN A 306 -2.69 -0.68 -34.48
N PRO A 307 -2.25 -0.10 -33.33
CA PRO A 307 -0.94 0.50 -33.24
C PRO A 307 0.15 -0.56 -33.27
N VAL A 308 1.33 -0.20 -33.76
CA VAL A 308 2.55 -0.99 -33.60
C VAL A 308 2.96 -0.95 -32.13
N ILE A 309 2.99 -2.12 -31.48
CA ILE A 309 3.35 -2.28 -30.07
C ILE A 309 4.69 -3.01 -29.86
N GLU A 310 5.19 -3.68 -30.90
CA GLU A 310 6.44 -4.45 -30.94
C GLU A 310 7.10 -4.25 -32.32
N GLU A 311 8.41 -3.98 -32.34
CA GLU A 311 9.28 -3.90 -33.54
C GLU A 311 10.58 -4.68 -33.36
#